data_AF-A0A392UDT6-F1
#
_entry.id   AF-A0A392UDT6-F1
#
_cell.length_a   1.000
_cell.length_b   1.000
_cell.length_c   1.000
_cell.angle_alpha   90.00
_cell.angle_beta   90.00
_cell.angle_gamma   90.00
#
_symmetry.space_group_name_H-M   'P 1'
#
loop_
_entity.id
_entity.type
_entity.pdbx_description
1 polymer ?
#
loop_
_entity_poly.entity_id
_entity_poly.type
_entity_poly.pdbx_seq_one_letter_code
_entity_poly.pdbx_strand_id
1 'polypeptide(L)' 'TYGILHDVLVRVVEFVFPADFVILDMEEDREVEPLLLGRPFLAMGRALIDVEMGELMLHTHGEQIMFKVFEAMKQHDDDP' A
#
# COMPACT_ATOMS: atom_id res chain seq x y z
N THR A 1 0.96 20.13 -10.13
CA THR A 1 0.21 19.52 -11.27
C THR A 1 -0.06 18.05 -10.98
N TYR A 2 -0.88 17.33 -11.74
CA TYR A 2 -1.03 15.87 -11.56
C TYR A 2 -0.57 15.10 -12.80
N GLY A 3 0.03 13.93 -12.58
CA GLY A 3 0.42 12.98 -13.60
C GLY A 3 -0.25 11.63 -13.38
N ILE A 4 -0.27 10.77 -14.39
CA ILE A 4 -0.72 9.39 -14.29
C ILE A 4 0.40 8.48 -14.76
N LEU A 5 0.74 7.49 -13.94
CA LEU A 5 1.70 6.45 -14.28
C LEU A 5 0.94 5.15 -14.47
N HIS A 6 0.99 4.61 -15.68
CA HIS A 6 0.25 3.41 -16.06
C HIS A 6 1.09 2.14 -15.95
N ASP A 7 0.42 1.02 -15.67
CA ASP A 7 0.98 -0.34 -15.73
C ASP A 7 2.26 -0.55 -14.88
N VAL A 8 2.30 0.05 -13.68
CA VAL A 8 3.42 -0.11 -12.76
C VAL A 8 3.32 -1.45 -12.03
N LEU A 9 4.40 -2.21 -12.03
CA LEU A 9 4.49 -3.44 -11.25
C LEU A 9 4.85 -3.13 -9.80
N VAL A 10 3.92 -3.40 -8.90
CA VAL A 10 4.07 -3.22 -7.45
C VAL A 10 4.32 -4.58 -6.82
N ARG A 11 5.44 -4.74 -6.12
CA ARG A 11 5.73 -5.94 -5.34
C ARG A 11 5.22 -5.78 -3.92
N VAL A 12 4.33 -6.68 -3.50
CA VAL A 12 3.82 -6.79 -2.12
C VAL A 12 4.23 -8.15 -1.60
N VAL A 13 5.23 -8.16 -0.70
CA VAL A 13 5.90 -9.38 -0.23
C VAL A 13 6.45 -10.16 -1.44
N GLU A 14 5.84 -11.28 -1.80
CA GLU A 14 6.23 -12.16 -2.91
C GLU A 14 5.35 -11.99 -4.16
N PHE A 15 4.26 -11.22 -4.06
CA PHE A 15 3.31 -11.02 -5.15
C PHE A 15 3.62 -9.76 -5.93
N VAL A 16 3.32 -9.77 -7.22
CA VAL A 16 3.46 -8.62 -8.10
C VAL A 16 2.09 -8.28 -8.69
N PHE A 17 1.68 -7.02 -8.54
CA PHE A 17 0.42 -6.49 -9.04
C PHE A 17 0.67 -5.36 -10.04
N PRO A 18 0.01 -5.35 -11.20
CA PRO A 18 -0.04 -4.15 -12.03
C PRO A 18 -0.95 -3.11 -11.35
N ALA A 19 -0.51 -1.86 -11.29
CA ALA A 19 -1.29 -0.77 -10.73
C ALA A 19 -1.02 0.54 -11.50
N ASP A 20 -2.07 1.34 -11.64
CA ASP A 20 -1.96 2.73 -12.07
C ASP A 20 -1.82 3.64 -10.86
N PHE A 21 -0.97 4.67 -10.96
CA PHE A 21 -0.79 5.68 -9.92
C PHE A 21 -1.14 7.07 -10.42
N VAL A 22 -1.77 7.86 -9.56
CA VAL A 22 -1.88 9.30 -9.73
C VAL A 22 -0.72 9.94 -8.98
N ILE A 23 0.14 10.65 -9.69
CA ILE A 23 1.23 11.41 -9.11
C ILE A 23 0.72 12.81 -8.80
N LEU A 24 0.71 13.18 -7.53
CA LEU A 24 0.25 14.48 -7.05
C LEU A 24 1.45 15.27 -6.55
N ASP A 25 1.57 16.49 -7.06
CA ASP A 25 2.52 17.48 -6.56
C ASP A 25 1.95 18.07 -5.26
N MET A 26 2.52 17.68 -4.12
CA MET A 26 2.12 18.10 -2.78
C MET A 26 3.32 18.74 -2.08
N GLU A 27 3.06 19.70 -1.19
CA GLU A 27 4.14 20.25 -0.34
C GLU A 27 4.77 19.11 0.46
N GLU A 28 6.09 19.08 0.50
CA GLU A 28 6.88 18.01 1.13
C GLU A 28 6.70 18.08 2.65
N ASP A 29 5.65 17.41 3.14
CA ASP A 29 5.51 17.13 4.56
C ASP A 29 6.22 15.81 4.85
N ARG A 30 7.40 15.92 5.48
CA ARG A 30 8.26 14.77 5.76
C ARG A 30 7.61 13.74 6.69
N GLU A 31 6.50 14.10 7.35
CA GLU A 31 5.75 13.21 8.23
C GLU A 31 4.68 12.37 7.51
N VAL A 32 4.38 12.63 6.23
CA VAL A 32 3.35 11.90 5.47
C VAL A 32 4.00 10.84 4.58
N GLU A 33 3.64 9.58 4.78
CA GLU A 33 4.03 8.52 3.86
C GLU A 33 3.50 8.83 2.45
N PRO A 34 4.38 8.91 1.42
CA PRO A 34 4.04 9.48 0.12
C PRO A 34 3.16 8.56 -0.76
N LEU A 35 2.68 7.43 -0.24
CA LEU A 35 1.98 6.40 -1.00
C LEU A 35 0.59 6.09 -0.44
N LEU A 36 -0.44 6.41 -1.22
CA LEU A 36 -1.83 6.08 -0.90
C LEU A 36 -2.30 4.88 -1.73
N LEU A 37 -2.67 3.80 -1.05
CA LEU A 37 -3.28 2.64 -1.68
C LEU A 37 -4.77 2.91 -1.95
N GLY A 38 -5.10 3.14 -3.21
CA GLY A 38 -6.48 3.36 -3.62
C GLY A 38 -7.35 2.10 -3.48
N ARG A 39 -8.68 2.31 -3.41
CA ARG A 39 -9.67 1.23 -3.45
C ARG A 39 -9.50 0.25 -4.62
N PRO A 40 -9.14 0.67 -5.86
CA PRO A 40 -8.91 -0.27 -6.95
C PRO A 40 -7.78 -1.28 -6.66
N PHE A 41 -6.67 -0.82 -6.07
CA PHE A 41 -5.57 -1.68 -5.67
C PHE A 41 -5.98 -2.66 -4.58
N LEU A 42 -6.66 -2.16 -3.53
CA LEU A 42 -7.20 -2.98 -2.45
C LEU A 42 -8.20 -4.02 -2.96
N ALA A 43 -9.05 -3.67 -3.94
CA ALA A 43 -9.98 -4.59 -4.55
C ALA A 43 -9.27 -5.71 -5.35
N MET A 44 -8.15 -5.41 -6.02
CA MET A 44 -7.34 -6.40 -6.73
C MET A 44 -6.78 -7.46 -5.78
N GLY A 45 -6.27 -7.03 -4.63
CA GLY A 45 -5.82 -7.91 -3.56
C GLY A 45 -6.95 -8.51 -2.72
N ARG A 46 -8.23 -8.26 -3.05
CA ARG A 46 -9.41 -8.63 -2.24
C ARG A 46 -9.21 -8.30 -0.76
N ALA A 47 -8.80 -7.06 -0.49
CA ALA A 47 -8.39 -6.65 0.84
C ALA A 47 -9.52 -6.78 1.86
N LEU A 48 -9.20 -7.30 3.05
CA LEU A 48 -10.00 -7.17 4.26
C LEU A 48 -9.24 -6.28 5.23
N ILE A 49 -9.92 -5.27 5.77
CA ILE A 49 -9.32 -4.30 6.69
C ILE A 49 -10.05 -4.41 8.02
N ASP A 50 -9.35 -4.87 9.04
CA ASP A 50 -9.79 -4.77 10.42
C ASP A 50 -9.19 -3.50 11.03
N VAL A 51 -10.02 -2.48 11.17
CA VAL A 51 -9.60 -1.16 11.67
C VAL A 51 -9.34 -1.20 13.17
N GLU A 52 -10.09 -2.02 13.92
CA GLU A 52 -9.95 -2.11 15.38
C GLU A 52 -8.62 -2.76 15.75
N MET A 53 -8.28 -3.85 15.05
CA MET A 53 -7.02 -4.58 15.26
C MET A 53 -5.84 -3.98 14.51
N GLY A 54 -6.08 -3.10 13.53
CA GLY A 54 -5.04 -2.51 12.70
C GLY A 54 -4.43 -3.51 11.71
N GLU A 55 -5.25 -4.42 11.17
CA GLU A 55 -4.82 -5.49 10.29
C GLU A 55 -5.32 -5.27 8.86
N LEU A 56 -4.42 -5.46 7.89
CA LEU A 56 -4.73 -5.50 6.47
C LEU A 56 -4.44 -6.91 5.97
N MET A 57 -5.46 -7.60 5.46
CA MET A 57 -5.32 -8.90 4.83
C MET A 57 -5.53 -8.79 3.33
N LEU A 58 -4.63 -9.37 2.52
CA LEU A 58 -4.80 -9.50 1.08
C LEU A 58 -5.00 -10.97 0.71
N HIS A 59 -6.04 -11.27 -0.06
CA HIS A 59 -6.33 -12.58 -0.60
C HIS A 59 -5.96 -12.63 -2.08
N THR A 60 -4.80 -13.20 -2.41
CA THR A 60 -4.29 -13.26 -3.78
C THR A 60 -3.85 -14.69 -4.12
N HIS A 61 -4.13 -15.15 -5.35
CA HIS A 61 -3.76 -16.50 -5.83
C HIS A 61 -4.15 -17.69 -4.92
N GLY A 62 -5.17 -17.55 -4.07
CA GLY A 62 -5.58 -18.59 -3.12
C GLY A 62 -4.82 -18.57 -1.78
N GLU A 63 -3.87 -17.65 -1.64
CA GLU A 63 -3.11 -17.39 -0.43
C GLU A 63 -3.62 -16.13 0.28
N GLN A 64 -3.29 -16.02 1.57
CA GLN A 64 -3.67 -14.91 2.42
C GLN A 64 -2.42 -14.31 3.05
N ILE A 65 -2.24 -13.00 2.91
CA ILE A 65 -1.15 -12.26 3.54
C ILE A 65 -1.77 -11.30 4.53
N MET A 66 -1.28 -11.30 5.76
CA MET A 66 -1.75 -10.41 6.82
C MET A 66 -0.64 -9.46 7.22
N PHE A 67 -0.96 -8.17 7.24
CA PHE A 67 -0.09 -7.10 7.67
C PHE A 67 -0.67 -6.48 8.94
N LYS A 68 0.17 -6.28 9.94
CA LYS A 68 -0.15 -5.44 11.09
C LYS A 68 0.33 -4.03 10.81
N VAL A 69 -0.59 -3.14 10.47
CA VAL A 69 -0.30 -1.81 9.93
C VAL A 69 0.51 -0.97 10.93
N PHE A 70 0.14 -1.01 12.20
CA PHE A 70 0.83 -0.24 13.26
C PHE A 70 2.22 -0.77 13.62
N GLU A 71 2.52 -2.04 13.33
CA GLU A 71 3.86 -2.60 13.53
C GLU A 71 4.75 -2.32 12.31
N ALA A 72 4.18 -2.35 11.10
CA ALA A 72 4.90 -2.06 9.86
C ALA A 72 5.42 -0.61 9.81
N MET A 73 4.65 0.36 10.31
CA MET A 73 5.05 1.77 10.32
C MET A 73 6.23 2.07 11.27
N LYS A 74 6.47 1.24 12.29
CA LYS A 74 7.59 1.43 13.24
C LYS A 74 8.95 1.03 12.67
N GLN A 75 8.99 0.21 11.61
CA GLN A 75 10.25 -0.21 11.00
C GLN A 75 10.96 0.94 10.26
N HIS A 76 10.28 2.06 10.03
CA HIS A 76 10.85 3.25 9.40
C HIS A 76 11.58 4.19 10.39
N ASP A 77 11.45 4.00 11.71
CA ASP A 77 12.06 4.89 12.71
C ASP A 77 13.45 4.41 13.21
N ASP A 78 13.90 3.22 12.81
CA ASP A 78 15.11 2.56 13.34
C ASP A 78 16.28 2.41 12.34
N ASP A 79 16.24 3.06 11.17
CA ASP A 79 17.38 3.11 10.23
C ASP A 79 17.94 4.55 10.15
N PRO A 80 19.22 4.80 10.51
CA PRO A 80 19.80 6.14 10.66
C PRO A 80 20.05 6.91 9.36
#